data_AF-A0A2M8AA71-F1
#
_entry.id   AF-A0A2M8AA71-F1
#
_cell.length_a   1.000
_cell.length_b   1.000
_cell.length_c   1.000
_cell.angle_alpha   90.00
_cell.angle_beta   90.00
_cell.angle_gamma   90.00
#
_symmetry.space_group_name_H-M   'P 1'
#
loop_
_entity.id
_entity.type
_entity.pdbx_description
1 polymer ?
#
loop_
_entity_poly.entity_id
_entity_poly.type
_entity_poly.pdbx_seq_one_letter_code
_entity_poly.pdbx_strand_id
1 'polypeptide(L)'
;SYVHQRLLDSALNCDGVKYYKKANYSNISGSDLVSMLYYDSRILTFSKQYVLNSHVRDIVLYRLFYNDPNLSQTHDTAFINCIVGHLKSGSAFSDEQDRATMTTNAMSWLNQNLIADNYLIMGDFNLKNSNEVAYQNLVNFSNASLLFFDPISRAGMWYNTASFSDIHTQSTHVSSTGCASIGGLDDRFDFILASNSVMNGINHFTYIPNSYYCLGNDGNHFNDAINSGTNNSAPQNIINSLYNLSDHLPVILKLKVNKQGASLGNILNTHNLSIKVVNPITNNLKFYISSSINSKLRIEVISIIGQLLFAENIYHASYEEIINLNFSSLESGLFFLKITDENGFSISHKILKL
;
A
#
# COMPACT_ATOMS: atom_id res chain seq x y z
N SER A 1 -25.33 -5.20 -17.87
CA SER A 1 -25.10 -3.79 -17.53
C SER A 1 -23.96 -3.26 -18.41
N TYR A 2 -24.15 -2.13 -19.11
CA TYR A 2 -23.20 -1.55 -20.08
C TYR A 2 -22.45 -0.31 -19.56
N VAL A 3 -22.77 0.17 -18.35
CA VAL A 3 -22.31 1.48 -17.85
C VAL A 3 -20.79 1.51 -17.66
N HIS A 4 -20.19 0.43 -17.15
CA HIS A 4 -18.73 0.34 -17.01
C HIS A 4 -18.00 0.37 -18.35
N GLN A 5 -18.63 -0.12 -19.43
CA GLN A 5 -18.04 -0.09 -20.77
C GLN A 5 -18.22 1.30 -21.38
N ARG A 6 -19.37 1.94 -21.15
CA ARG A 6 -19.62 3.32 -21.57
C ARG A 6 -18.65 4.31 -20.95
N LEU A 7 -18.33 4.19 -19.65
CA LEU A 7 -17.30 5.02 -19.01
C LEU A 7 -15.93 4.84 -19.69
N LEU A 8 -15.56 3.60 -20.01
CA LEU A 8 -14.31 3.34 -20.72
C LEU A 8 -14.32 3.99 -22.11
N ASP A 9 -15.34 3.74 -22.92
CA ASP A 9 -15.34 4.09 -24.34
C ASP A 9 -15.71 5.55 -24.61
N SER A 10 -16.51 6.16 -23.73
CA SER A 10 -17.03 7.52 -23.93
C SER A 10 -16.36 8.58 -23.07
N ALA A 11 -15.65 8.21 -21.99
CA ALA A 11 -15.02 9.17 -21.09
C ALA A 11 -13.49 8.99 -20.98
N LEU A 12 -13.00 7.75 -20.91
CA LEU A 12 -11.56 7.50 -20.76
C LEU A 12 -10.85 7.36 -22.11
N ASN A 13 -11.44 6.63 -23.05
CA ASN A 13 -10.92 6.41 -24.41
C ASN A 13 -11.69 7.26 -25.44
N CYS A 14 -11.76 8.56 -25.20
CA CYS A 14 -12.32 9.55 -26.13
C CYS A 14 -11.22 10.41 -26.78
N ASP A 15 -11.56 11.19 -27.82
CA ASP A 15 -10.67 12.19 -28.43
C ASP A 15 -9.28 11.65 -28.85
N GLY A 16 -9.25 10.42 -29.37
CA GLY A 16 -8.02 9.75 -29.82
C GLY A 16 -7.24 9.00 -28.72
N VAL A 17 -7.67 9.10 -27.47
CA VAL A 17 -7.18 8.25 -26.37
C VAL A 17 -7.70 6.83 -26.56
N LYS A 18 -6.82 5.83 -26.45
CA LYS A 18 -7.16 4.41 -26.66
C LYS A 18 -6.41 3.44 -25.74
N TYR A 19 -5.75 3.97 -24.72
CA TYR A 19 -4.82 3.20 -23.88
C TYR A 19 -5.37 2.90 -22.49
N TYR A 20 -6.55 3.42 -22.10
CA TYR A 20 -7.19 2.96 -20.88
C TYR A 20 -7.79 1.58 -21.10
N LYS A 21 -7.66 0.74 -20.07
CA LYS A 21 -8.33 -0.56 -19.96
C LYS A 21 -9.08 -0.62 -18.64
N LYS A 22 -9.98 -1.58 -18.51
CA LYS A 22 -10.71 -1.87 -17.27
C LYS A 22 -10.42 -3.28 -16.81
N ALA A 23 -10.47 -3.51 -15.50
CA ALA A 23 -10.43 -4.85 -14.93
C ALA A 23 -11.73 -5.64 -15.23
N ASN A 24 -11.77 -6.91 -14.83
CA ASN A 24 -12.97 -7.72 -15.03
C ASN A 24 -14.08 -7.27 -14.08
N TYR A 25 -15.30 -7.26 -14.60
CA TYR A 25 -16.50 -6.97 -13.82
C TYR A 25 -16.77 -8.07 -12.78
N SER A 26 -17.20 -7.68 -11.58
CA SER A 26 -17.64 -8.59 -10.53
C SER A 26 -18.93 -8.08 -9.90
N ASN A 27 -19.83 -9.01 -9.57
CA ASN A 27 -21.04 -8.74 -8.80
C ASN A 27 -21.58 -10.04 -8.16
N ILE A 28 -20.73 -10.71 -7.37
CA ILE A 28 -21.09 -11.97 -6.69
C ILE A 28 -22.23 -11.73 -5.69
N SER A 29 -22.22 -10.57 -5.02
CA SER A 29 -23.26 -10.11 -4.11
C SER A 29 -24.62 -9.86 -4.77
N GLY A 30 -24.70 -9.72 -6.10
CA GLY A 30 -25.94 -9.39 -6.81
C GLY A 30 -26.48 -7.99 -6.49
N SER A 31 -25.59 -7.06 -6.11
CA SER A 31 -25.96 -5.68 -5.79
C SER A 31 -26.23 -4.85 -7.05
N ASP A 32 -27.07 -3.82 -6.92
CA ASP A 32 -27.23 -2.79 -7.95
C ASP A 32 -26.02 -1.84 -8.04
N LEU A 33 -25.12 -1.91 -7.06
CA LEU A 33 -23.91 -1.09 -6.97
C LEU A 33 -22.66 -1.97 -7.07
N VAL A 34 -21.74 -1.56 -7.93
CA VAL A 34 -20.53 -2.32 -8.26
C VAL A 34 -19.32 -1.41 -8.30
N SER A 35 -18.17 -1.96 -7.95
CA SER A 35 -16.88 -1.27 -8.07
C SER A 35 -16.19 -1.67 -9.38
N MET A 36 -15.46 -0.73 -9.98
CA MET A 36 -14.68 -0.95 -11.19
C MET A 36 -13.31 -0.29 -11.08
N LEU A 37 -12.28 -0.96 -11.58
CA LEU A 37 -10.96 -0.38 -11.77
C LEU A 37 -10.70 -0.10 -13.25
N TYR A 38 -10.22 1.11 -13.54
CA TYR A 38 -9.69 1.52 -14.84
C TYR A 38 -8.22 1.89 -14.69
N TYR A 39 -7.40 1.60 -15.69
CA TYR A 39 -5.95 1.81 -15.64
C TYR A 39 -5.37 2.19 -17.00
N ASP A 40 -4.31 2.99 -17.01
CA ASP A 40 -3.53 3.29 -18.20
C ASP A 40 -2.64 2.09 -18.55
N SER A 41 -2.96 1.42 -19.66
CA SER A 41 -2.27 0.20 -20.09
C SER A 41 -0.84 0.41 -20.60
N ARG A 42 -0.40 1.66 -20.74
CA ARG A 42 1.01 1.98 -21.00
C ARG A 42 1.84 1.86 -19.72
N ILE A 43 1.22 2.10 -18.56
CA ILE A 43 1.89 2.15 -17.25
C ILE A 43 1.72 0.84 -16.49
N LEU A 44 0.51 0.28 -16.49
CA LEU A 44 0.16 -0.89 -15.70
C LEU A 44 -0.42 -1.99 -16.57
N THR A 45 -0.17 -3.24 -16.18
CA THR A 45 -0.85 -4.41 -16.74
C THR A 45 -1.63 -5.12 -15.65
N PHE A 46 -2.91 -5.38 -15.92
CA PHE A 46 -3.78 -6.19 -15.06
C PHE A 46 -3.28 -7.64 -15.04
N SER A 47 -3.14 -8.20 -13.84
CA SER A 47 -2.69 -9.58 -13.64
C SER A 47 -3.84 -10.50 -13.25
N LYS A 48 -4.53 -10.18 -12.16
CA LYS A 48 -5.60 -11.02 -11.58
C LYS A 48 -6.47 -10.20 -10.63
N GLN A 49 -7.62 -10.75 -10.26
CA GLN A 49 -8.48 -10.18 -9.24
C GLN A 49 -9.12 -11.24 -8.35
N TYR A 50 -9.54 -10.82 -7.15
CA TYR A 50 -10.25 -11.65 -6.18
C TYR A 50 -11.37 -10.85 -5.52
N VAL A 51 -12.48 -11.51 -5.22
CA VAL A 51 -13.55 -10.94 -4.39
C VAL A 51 -13.28 -11.33 -2.95
N LEU A 52 -12.98 -10.34 -2.09
CA LEU A 52 -12.67 -10.58 -0.68
C LEU A 52 -13.91 -10.59 0.21
N ASN A 53 -14.99 -9.96 -0.24
CA ASN A 53 -16.27 -9.88 0.44
C ASN A 53 -17.39 -9.87 -0.59
N SER A 54 -18.50 -10.53 -0.29
CA SER A 54 -19.76 -10.43 -1.04
C SER A 54 -20.97 -10.18 -0.13
N HIS A 55 -20.75 -9.88 1.16
CA HIS A 55 -21.81 -9.39 2.05
C HIS A 55 -22.18 -7.97 1.65
N VAL A 56 -23.46 -7.69 1.40
CA VAL A 56 -24.02 -6.43 0.87
C VAL A 56 -23.54 -6.08 -0.55
N ARG A 57 -22.23 -5.94 -0.75
CA ARG A 57 -21.57 -5.56 -2.02
C ARG A 57 -20.20 -6.22 -2.14
N ASP A 58 -19.72 -6.36 -3.36
CA ASP A 58 -18.38 -6.89 -3.60
C ASP A 58 -17.30 -5.91 -3.12
N ILE A 59 -16.33 -6.40 -2.33
CA ILE A 59 -15.00 -5.76 -2.20
C ILE A 59 -14.04 -6.57 -3.05
N VAL A 60 -13.33 -5.91 -3.97
CA VAL A 60 -12.53 -6.59 -4.99
C VAL A 60 -11.07 -6.14 -4.91
N LEU A 61 -10.15 -7.09 -4.82
CA LEU A 61 -8.72 -6.87 -5.00
C LEU A 61 -8.38 -6.99 -6.47
N TYR A 62 -7.82 -5.93 -7.05
CA TYR A 62 -7.24 -5.95 -8.38
C TYR A 62 -5.72 -5.88 -8.28
N ARG A 63 -5.03 -6.91 -8.78
CA ARG A 63 -3.57 -6.96 -8.84
C ARG A 63 -3.09 -6.51 -10.20
N LEU A 64 -2.21 -5.51 -10.22
CA LEU A 64 -1.55 -4.99 -11.41
C LEU A 64 -0.04 -5.00 -11.21
N PHE A 65 0.72 -4.99 -12.30
CA PHE A 65 2.16 -4.76 -12.26
C PHE A 65 2.55 -3.59 -13.15
N TYR A 66 3.64 -2.93 -12.76
CA TYR A 66 4.26 -1.85 -13.53
C TYR A 66 4.92 -2.39 -14.80
N ASN A 67 4.63 -1.75 -15.93
CA ASN A 67 5.29 -2.03 -17.21
C ASN A 67 6.68 -1.40 -17.23
N ASP A 68 7.65 -2.04 -16.56
CA ASP A 68 9.04 -1.60 -16.61
C ASP A 68 9.57 -1.72 -18.05
N PRO A 69 10.11 -0.65 -18.67
CA PRO A 69 10.72 -0.72 -19.99
C PRO A 69 11.84 -1.77 -20.12
N ASN A 70 12.50 -2.12 -19.02
CA ASN A 70 13.57 -3.10 -18.95
C ASN A 70 13.09 -4.46 -18.42
N LEU A 71 11.78 -4.70 -18.32
CA LEU A 71 11.23 -5.93 -17.74
C LEU A 71 11.76 -7.21 -18.40
N SER A 72 12.01 -7.18 -19.71
CA SER A 72 12.58 -8.33 -20.45
C SER A 72 14.03 -8.65 -20.08
N GLN A 73 14.72 -7.72 -19.40
CA GLN A 73 16.12 -7.84 -18.98
C GLN A 73 16.20 -8.11 -17.48
N THR A 74 15.47 -7.32 -16.68
CA THR A 74 15.51 -7.40 -15.22
C THR A 74 14.67 -8.55 -14.67
N HIS A 75 13.60 -8.94 -15.39
CA HIS A 75 12.56 -9.84 -14.90
C HIS A 75 11.96 -9.40 -13.55
N ASP A 76 12.14 -8.13 -13.19
CA ASP A 76 11.71 -7.55 -11.92
C ASP A 76 10.38 -6.82 -12.12
N THR A 77 9.31 -7.37 -11.54
CA THR A 77 7.96 -6.80 -11.60
C THR A 77 7.57 -6.19 -10.26
N ALA A 78 7.38 -4.87 -10.24
CA ALA A 78 6.73 -4.18 -9.13
C ALA A 78 5.20 -4.36 -9.21
N PHE A 79 4.61 -4.97 -8.19
CA PHE A 79 3.16 -5.17 -8.10
C PHE A 79 2.48 -4.10 -7.24
N ILE A 80 1.23 -3.81 -7.57
CA ILE A 80 0.33 -3.00 -6.76
C ILE A 80 -1.04 -3.70 -6.69
N ASN A 81 -1.57 -3.82 -5.48
CA ASN A 81 -2.86 -4.44 -5.22
C ASN A 81 -3.85 -3.35 -4.79
N CYS A 82 -4.81 -3.04 -5.65
CA CYS A 82 -5.87 -2.06 -5.37
C CYS A 82 -7.12 -2.81 -4.91
N ILE A 83 -7.43 -2.71 -3.62
CA ILE A 83 -8.66 -3.23 -3.03
C ILE A 83 -9.71 -2.13 -3.09
N VAL A 84 -10.80 -2.36 -3.83
CA VAL A 84 -11.85 -1.37 -4.04
C VAL A 84 -13.15 -1.87 -3.42
N GLY A 85 -13.78 -1.03 -2.61
CA GLY A 85 -15.05 -1.34 -1.96
C GLY A 85 -15.99 -0.13 -1.89
N HIS A 86 -17.28 -0.39 -1.88
CA HIS A 86 -18.32 0.58 -1.54
C HIS A 86 -19.09 0.03 -0.35
N LEU A 87 -18.72 0.42 0.88
CA LEU A 87 -19.30 -0.15 2.08
C LEU A 87 -20.76 0.27 2.28
N LYS A 88 -21.50 -0.47 3.10
CA LYS A 88 -22.92 -0.21 3.38
C LYS A 88 -23.17 1.25 3.77
N SER A 89 -24.02 1.92 3.01
CA SER A 89 -24.50 3.28 3.30
C SER A 89 -25.61 3.27 4.35
N GLY A 90 -25.83 4.44 4.97
CA GLY A 90 -26.82 4.64 6.02
C GLY A 90 -26.19 4.83 7.40
N SER A 91 -27.03 5.23 8.35
CA SER A 91 -26.65 5.65 9.71
C SER A 91 -27.32 4.82 10.79
N ALA A 92 -28.05 3.75 10.43
CA ALA A 92 -28.58 2.83 11.43
C ALA A 92 -27.44 1.98 12.01
N PHE A 93 -27.61 1.51 13.24
CA PHE A 93 -26.66 0.60 13.86
C PHE A 93 -26.42 -0.67 13.02
N SER A 94 -27.45 -1.18 12.34
CA SER A 94 -27.31 -2.30 11.41
C SER A 94 -26.43 -1.97 10.19
N ASP A 95 -26.45 -0.71 9.72
CA ASP A 95 -25.60 -0.27 8.61
C ASP A 95 -24.12 -0.27 9.03
N GLU A 96 -23.83 0.21 10.25
CA GLU A 96 -22.49 0.15 10.85
C GLU A 96 -22.00 -1.30 11.00
N GLN A 97 -22.87 -2.22 11.46
CA GLN A 97 -22.56 -3.64 11.57
C GLN A 97 -22.28 -4.30 10.22
N ASP A 98 -23.04 -3.93 9.19
CA ASP A 98 -22.81 -4.39 7.82
C ASP A 98 -21.45 -3.90 7.30
N ARG A 99 -21.12 -2.61 7.47
CA ARG A 99 -19.78 -2.08 7.14
C ARG A 99 -18.67 -2.87 7.86
N ALA A 100 -18.86 -3.14 9.15
CA ALA A 100 -17.91 -3.89 9.96
C ALA A 100 -17.72 -5.33 9.45
N THR A 101 -18.81 -6.00 9.06
CA THR A 101 -18.78 -7.34 8.47
C THR A 101 -18.02 -7.34 7.14
N MET A 102 -18.30 -6.35 6.28
CA MET A 102 -17.63 -6.23 4.98
C MET A 102 -16.11 -6.11 5.11
N THR A 103 -15.60 -5.23 5.99
CA THR A 103 -14.15 -5.09 6.20
C THR A 103 -13.56 -6.27 6.97
N THR A 104 -14.30 -6.90 7.88
CA THR A 104 -13.87 -8.14 8.57
C THR A 104 -13.61 -9.26 7.55
N ASN A 105 -14.51 -9.46 6.60
CA ASN A 105 -14.37 -10.46 5.55
C ASN A 105 -13.14 -10.17 4.68
N ALA A 106 -12.98 -8.91 4.25
CA ALA A 106 -11.84 -8.51 3.44
C ALA A 106 -10.50 -8.73 4.17
N MET A 107 -10.40 -8.33 5.44
CA MET A 107 -9.19 -8.49 6.24
C MET A 107 -8.92 -9.96 6.59
N SER A 108 -9.95 -10.76 6.82
CA SER A 108 -9.80 -12.22 7.04
C SER A 108 -9.27 -12.91 5.80
N TRP A 109 -9.78 -12.55 4.61
CA TRP A 109 -9.28 -13.07 3.35
C TRP A 109 -7.80 -12.71 3.16
N LEU A 110 -7.45 -11.44 3.40
CA LEU A 110 -6.05 -11.00 3.32
C LEU A 110 -5.18 -11.78 4.30
N ASN A 111 -5.61 -11.97 5.55
CA ASN A 111 -4.84 -12.70 6.55
C ASN A 111 -4.57 -14.17 6.20
N GLN A 112 -5.46 -14.79 5.43
CA GLN A 112 -5.27 -16.17 4.97
C GLN A 112 -4.44 -16.27 3.67
N ASN A 113 -4.42 -15.22 2.86
CA ASN A 113 -3.86 -15.23 1.50
C ASN A 113 -2.70 -14.24 1.31
N LEU A 114 -2.19 -13.65 2.40
CA LEU A 114 -1.28 -12.51 2.33
C LEU A 114 0.01 -12.88 1.61
N ILE A 115 0.34 -12.04 0.63
CA ILE A 115 1.68 -11.94 0.07
C ILE A 115 2.23 -10.59 0.48
N ALA A 116 3.43 -10.53 1.05
CA ALA A 116 4.09 -9.27 1.37
C ALA A 116 4.26 -8.45 0.08
N ASP A 117 3.53 -7.33 -0.02
CA ASP A 117 3.41 -6.56 -1.26
C ASP A 117 2.88 -5.14 -0.98
N ASN A 118 2.63 -4.36 -2.02
CA ASN A 118 1.98 -3.05 -1.97
C ASN A 118 0.47 -3.21 -2.05
N TYR A 119 -0.24 -2.68 -1.05
CA TYR A 119 -1.69 -2.68 -1.02
C TYR A 119 -2.21 -1.27 -0.81
N LEU A 120 -3.25 -0.94 -1.55
CA LEU A 120 -4.13 0.18 -1.29
C LEU A 120 -5.53 -0.39 -1.03
N ILE A 121 -6.25 0.16 -0.06
CA ILE A 121 -7.69 -0.07 0.08
C ILE A 121 -8.42 1.27 -0.09
N MET A 122 -9.39 1.31 -0.99
CA MET A 122 -9.99 2.56 -1.45
C MET A 122 -11.46 2.43 -1.83
N GLY A 123 -12.13 3.58 -1.88
CA GLY A 123 -13.51 3.73 -2.32
C GLY A 123 -14.37 4.49 -1.31
N ASP A 124 -15.68 4.48 -1.53
CA ASP A 124 -16.68 5.05 -0.64
C ASP A 124 -16.92 4.09 0.53
N PHE A 125 -16.45 4.46 1.72
CA PHE A 125 -16.61 3.64 2.92
C PHE A 125 -17.84 4.02 3.76
N ASN A 126 -18.55 5.10 3.44
CA ASN A 126 -19.70 5.58 4.21
C ASN A 126 -19.43 5.72 5.74
N LEU A 127 -18.16 5.84 6.15
CA LEU A 127 -17.76 5.91 7.54
C LEU A 127 -18.01 7.31 8.09
N LYS A 128 -18.74 7.39 9.19
CA LYS A 128 -19.05 8.65 9.88
C LYS A 128 -17.92 9.08 10.79
N ASN A 129 -17.17 8.13 11.36
CA ASN A 129 -16.05 8.43 12.24
C ASN A 129 -15.02 7.31 12.32
N SER A 130 -13.84 7.65 12.84
CA SER A 130 -12.72 6.73 12.97
C SER A 130 -12.90 5.63 14.03
N ASN A 131 -13.88 5.70 14.92
CA ASN A 131 -14.12 4.66 15.93
C ASN A 131 -15.01 3.52 15.42
N GLU A 132 -15.61 3.66 14.22
CA GLU A 132 -16.38 2.57 13.63
C GLU A 132 -15.52 1.32 13.46
N VAL A 133 -16.08 0.17 13.86
CA VAL A 133 -15.39 -1.14 13.77
C VAL A 133 -14.89 -1.40 12.36
N ALA A 134 -15.65 -0.97 11.35
CA ALA A 134 -15.27 -1.09 9.96
C ALA A 134 -13.92 -0.42 9.63
N TYR A 135 -13.66 0.78 10.16
CA TYR A 135 -12.38 1.48 10.02
C TYR A 135 -11.29 0.83 10.87
N GLN A 136 -11.62 0.46 12.11
CA GLN A 136 -10.68 -0.18 13.04
C GLN A 136 -10.15 -1.51 12.51
N ASN A 137 -10.97 -2.28 11.80
CA ASN A 137 -10.53 -3.49 11.11
C ASN A 137 -9.39 -3.23 10.11
N LEU A 138 -9.31 -2.03 9.52
CA LEU A 138 -8.30 -1.67 8.52
C LEU A 138 -7.03 -1.11 9.17
N VAL A 139 -7.18 -0.26 10.19
CA VAL A 139 -6.06 0.52 10.77
C VAL A 139 -5.52 -0.04 12.09
N ASN A 140 -6.25 -0.97 12.72
CA ASN A 140 -5.93 -1.56 14.02
C ASN A 140 -6.18 -3.07 14.03
N PHE A 141 -5.78 -3.74 12.95
CA PHE A 141 -5.88 -5.19 12.82
C PHE A 141 -4.82 -5.91 13.66
N SER A 142 -5.13 -7.10 14.18
CA SER A 142 -4.22 -7.86 15.06
C SER A 142 -2.92 -8.28 14.38
N ASN A 143 -2.97 -8.57 13.08
CA ASN A 143 -1.77 -8.80 12.28
C ASN A 143 -1.21 -7.46 11.78
N ALA A 144 -0.11 -7.01 12.41
CA ALA A 144 0.55 -5.74 12.10
C ALA A 144 1.00 -5.60 10.63
N SER A 145 1.23 -6.72 9.92
CA SER A 145 1.62 -6.71 8.51
C SER A 145 0.49 -6.33 7.55
N LEU A 146 -0.76 -6.34 8.03
CA LEU A 146 -1.96 -6.01 7.27
C LEU A 146 -2.50 -4.61 7.54
N LEU A 147 -1.83 -3.82 8.38
CA LEU A 147 -2.31 -2.50 8.72
C LEU A 147 -2.30 -1.57 7.51
N PHE A 148 -3.42 -0.87 7.34
CA PHE A 148 -3.54 0.25 6.44
C PHE A 148 -3.39 1.57 7.19
N PHE A 149 -2.77 2.53 6.54
CA PHE A 149 -2.48 3.85 7.07
C PHE A 149 -3.21 4.90 6.25
N ASP A 150 -3.82 5.86 6.92
CA ASP A 150 -4.40 7.06 6.31
C ASP A 150 -3.26 8.04 5.94
N PRO A 151 -2.98 8.31 4.65
CA PRO A 151 -1.84 9.14 4.25
C PRO A 151 -1.88 10.58 4.78
N ILE A 152 -3.05 11.06 5.18
CA ILE A 152 -3.24 12.39 5.77
C ILE A 152 -3.37 12.37 7.29
N SER A 153 -3.44 11.18 7.92
CA SER A 153 -3.54 11.01 9.37
C SER A 153 -4.67 11.82 10.02
N ARG A 154 -5.83 11.91 9.36
CA ARG A 154 -6.98 12.72 9.80
C ARG A 154 -8.09 11.84 10.39
N ALA A 155 -7.77 11.00 11.38
CA ALA A 155 -8.79 10.28 12.15
C ALA A 155 -9.69 11.27 12.92
N GLY A 156 -11.00 11.00 12.97
CA GLY A 156 -11.94 11.83 13.73
C GLY A 156 -13.40 11.60 13.35
N MET A 157 -14.24 12.60 13.64
CA MET A 157 -15.63 12.66 13.21
C MET A 157 -15.67 13.28 11.81
N TRP A 158 -15.89 12.46 10.80
CA TRP A 158 -15.91 12.89 9.38
C TRP A 158 -17.27 13.33 8.89
N TYR A 159 -18.32 13.04 9.67
CA TYR A 159 -19.69 13.34 9.31
C TYR A 159 -20.10 14.74 9.79
N ASN A 160 -20.63 15.57 8.88
CA ASN A 160 -21.15 16.91 9.14
C ASN A 160 -20.29 17.73 10.12
N THR A 161 -18.97 17.74 9.91
CA THR A 161 -18.01 18.34 10.85
C THR A 161 -17.14 19.39 10.16
N ALA A 162 -17.42 20.67 10.44
CA ALA A 162 -16.75 21.80 9.79
C ALA A 162 -15.21 21.79 9.91
N SER A 163 -14.63 21.24 10.99
CA SER A 163 -13.17 21.14 11.14
C SER A 163 -12.50 20.14 10.19
N PHE A 164 -13.28 19.38 9.43
CA PHE A 164 -12.83 18.47 8.38
C PHE A 164 -13.26 18.94 6.98
N SER A 165 -13.75 20.18 6.84
CA SER A 165 -14.21 20.72 5.55
C SER A 165 -13.13 20.65 4.47
N ASP A 166 -11.86 20.77 4.84
CA ASP A 166 -10.70 20.67 3.96
C ASP A 166 -10.50 19.28 3.33
N ILE A 167 -11.18 18.24 3.85
CA ILE A 167 -11.04 16.86 3.40
C ILE A 167 -12.38 16.16 3.09
N HIS A 168 -13.50 16.88 3.11
CA HIS A 168 -14.78 16.34 2.68
C HIS A 168 -14.77 15.94 1.20
N THR A 169 -15.57 14.92 0.89
CA THR A 169 -15.69 14.29 -0.42
C THR A 169 -17.14 14.17 -0.89
N GLN A 170 -18.12 14.31 0.00
CA GLN A 170 -19.56 14.29 -0.29
C GLN A 170 -20.28 15.33 0.59
N SER A 171 -21.42 15.92 0.21
CA SER A 171 -22.04 15.91 -1.12
C SER A 171 -21.64 17.14 -1.94
N THR A 172 -21.49 16.97 -3.26
CA THR A 172 -21.35 18.13 -4.15
C THR A 172 -22.61 18.99 -4.25
N HIS A 173 -23.76 18.49 -3.76
CA HIS A 173 -25.09 19.10 -3.88
C HIS A 173 -25.74 19.41 -2.53
N VAL A 174 -26.45 20.53 -2.46
CA VAL A 174 -27.34 20.87 -1.33
C VAL A 174 -28.76 20.34 -1.54
N SER A 175 -29.24 20.32 -2.79
CA SER A 175 -30.60 19.91 -3.15
C SER A 175 -30.59 18.70 -4.08
N SER A 176 -31.63 17.87 -3.98
CA SER A 176 -31.70 16.65 -4.78
C SER A 176 -32.03 16.98 -6.23
N THR A 177 -31.25 16.42 -7.15
CA THR A 177 -31.47 16.43 -8.60
C THR A 177 -31.98 15.07 -9.10
N GLY A 178 -32.41 14.19 -8.19
CA GLY A 178 -32.92 12.85 -8.47
C GLY A 178 -31.99 11.73 -8.00
N CYS A 179 -30.71 11.77 -8.38
CA CYS A 179 -29.73 10.73 -8.01
C CYS A 179 -28.72 11.18 -6.95
N ALA A 180 -28.44 12.47 -6.85
CA ALA A 180 -27.44 13.00 -5.93
C ALA A 180 -27.93 13.01 -4.48
N SER A 181 -27.04 12.61 -3.56
CA SER A 181 -27.19 12.86 -2.12
C SER A 181 -27.20 14.37 -1.86
N ILE A 182 -27.89 14.77 -0.80
CA ILE A 182 -28.06 16.19 -0.41
C ILE A 182 -27.25 16.49 0.86
N GLY A 183 -27.13 17.77 1.21
CA GLY A 183 -26.48 18.20 2.45
C GLY A 183 -25.38 19.24 2.22
N GLY A 184 -24.77 19.27 1.03
CA GLY A 184 -23.57 20.05 0.75
C GLY A 184 -22.30 19.30 1.15
N LEU A 185 -21.13 19.91 1.00
CA LEU A 185 -19.85 19.21 1.14
C LEU A 185 -19.46 19.06 2.63
N ASP A 186 -20.09 18.10 3.31
CA ASP A 186 -20.11 17.96 4.77
C ASP A 186 -19.55 16.63 5.31
N ASP A 187 -19.21 15.69 4.44
CA ASP A 187 -18.78 14.33 4.78
C ASP A 187 -17.47 13.91 4.08
N ARG A 188 -16.57 13.19 4.78
CA ARG A 188 -15.46 12.44 4.15
C ARG A 188 -15.80 10.95 4.11
N PHE A 189 -16.25 10.45 2.96
CA PHE A 189 -16.52 9.02 2.75
C PHE A 189 -15.56 8.32 1.82
N ASP A 190 -14.82 9.05 0.99
CA ASP A 190 -13.91 8.47 0.02
C ASP A 190 -12.49 8.42 0.60
N PHE A 191 -11.94 7.21 0.66
CA PHE A 191 -10.61 6.96 1.24
C PHE A 191 -9.69 6.33 0.21
N ILE A 192 -8.39 6.60 0.37
CA ILE A 192 -7.31 5.75 -0.15
C ILE A 192 -6.36 5.51 1.02
N LEU A 193 -6.47 4.36 1.66
CA LEU A 193 -5.54 3.92 2.71
C LEU A 193 -4.46 3.04 2.09
N ALA A 194 -3.25 3.11 2.63
CA ALA A 194 -2.08 2.47 2.05
C ALA A 194 -1.39 1.53 3.04
N SER A 195 -0.85 0.40 2.58
CA SER A 195 -0.08 -0.50 3.42
C SER A 195 1.27 0.11 3.84
N ASN A 196 1.86 -0.44 4.90
CA ASN A 196 3.21 -0.06 5.35
C ASN A 196 4.24 -0.06 4.21
N SER A 197 4.13 -1.04 3.30
CA SER A 197 5.02 -1.18 2.13
C SER A 197 4.95 0.03 1.21
N VAL A 198 3.75 0.55 0.95
CA VAL A 198 3.55 1.76 0.12
C VAL A 198 3.99 3.01 0.88
N MET A 199 3.66 3.10 2.16
CA MET A 199 4.01 4.28 2.97
C MET A 199 5.53 4.45 3.11
N ASN A 200 6.26 3.35 3.22
CA ASN A 200 7.71 3.35 3.47
C ASN A 200 8.56 2.91 2.26
N GLY A 201 7.94 2.64 1.10
CA GLY A 201 8.66 2.32 -0.12
C GLY A 201 9.36 0.97 -0.13
N ILE A 202 8.85 -0.01 0.62
CA ILE A 202 9.49 -1.31 0.85
C ILE A 202 9.51 -2.15 -0.43
N ASN A 203 8.42 -2.13 -1.20
CA ASN A 203 8.23 -2.98 -2.38
C ASN A 203 8.12 -2.14 -3.67
N HIS A 204 9.08 -1.26 -3.93
CA HIS A 204 9.20 -0.42 -5.14
C HIS A 204 8.18 0.75 -5.26
N PHE A 205 6.92 0.55 -4.89
CA PHE A 205 5.94 1.64 -4.83
C PHE A 205 6.10 2.42 -3.54
N THR A 206 6.12 3.75 -3.63
CA THR A 206 6.23 4.65 -2.49
C THR A 206 5.21 5.78 -2.63
N TYR A 207 4.44 6.05 -1.58
CA TYR A 207 3.60 7.24 -1.51
C TYR A 207 4.46 8.50 -1.61
N ILE A 208 4.04 9.47 -2.43
CA ILE A 208 4.66 10.80 -2.45
C ILE A 208 3.99 11.63 -1.35
N PRO A 209 4.73 12.05 -0.30
CA PRO A 209 4.16 12.84 0.78
C PRO A 209 3.43 14.10 0.28
N ASN A 210 2.34 14.47 0.95
CA ASN A 210 1.49 15.62 0.63
C ASN A 210 0.86 15.59 -0.77
N SER A 211 0.77 14.41 -1.39
CA SER A 211 0.10 14.25 -2.70
C SER A 211 -1.35 13.79 -2.61
N TYR A 212 -1.81 13.38 -1.41
CA TYR A 212 -3.20 13.05 -1.17
C TYR A 212 -4.04 14.32 -1.11
N TYR A 213 -5.06 14.45 -1.96
CA TYR A 213 -6.03 15.55 -1.91
C TYR A 213 -7.36 15.16 -2.57
N CYS A 214 -8.40 15.94 -2.28
CA CYS A 214 -9.72 15.84 -2.88
C CYS A 214 -9.86 16.91 -3.98
N LEU A 215 -9.99 16.50 -5.24
CA LEU A 215 -10.10 17.45 -6.36
C LEU A 215 -11.46 18.15 -6.34
N GLY A 216 -11.46 19.48 -6.30
CA GLY A 216 -12.67 20.30 -6.27
C GLY A 216 -13.08 20.77 -4.88
N ASN A 217 -12.43 20.27 -3.81
CA ASN A 217 -12.63 20.75 -2.46
C ASN A 217 -11.61 21.86 -2.13
N ASP A 218 -12.08 23.05 -1.79
CA ASP A 218 -11.28 24.19 -1.35
C ASP A 218 -11.38 24.46 0.17
N GLY A 219 -12.15 23.64 0.90
CA GLY A 219 -12.42 23.77 2.33
C GLY A 219 -13.53 24.77 2.71
N ASN A 220 -14.14 25.47 1.75
CA ASN A 220 -15.05 26.60 2.02
C ASN A 220 -16.53 26.30 1.73
N HIS A 221 -16.86 25.08 1.29
CA HIS A 221 -18.22 24.71 0.87
C HIS A 221 -18.90 23.75 1.85
N PHE A 222 -18.57 23.85 3.15
CA PHE A 222 -19.22 23.05 4.19
C PHE A 222 -20.73 23.34 4.23
N ASN A 223 -21.55 22.29 4.08
CA ASN A 223 -23.01 22.39 3.92
C ASN A 223 -23.48 23.22 2.72
N ASP A 224 -22.60 23.44 1.74
CA ASP A 224 -22.87 24.17 0.50
C ASP A 224 -22.56 23.31 -0.73
N ALA A 225 -23.13 23.69 -1.87
CA ALA A 225 -22.84 23.04 -3.14
C ALA A 225 -21.45 23.46 -3.61
N ILE A 226 -20.67 22.56 -4.21
CA ILE A 226 -19.27 22.84 -4.56
C ILE A 226 -19.08 23.98 -5.57
N ASN A 227 -20.15 24.33 -6.28
CA ASN A 227 -20.21 25.42 -7.27
C ASN A 227 -20.99 26.64 -6.76
N SER A 228 -21.33 26.69 -5.46
CA SER A 228 -21.91 27.86 -4.83
C SER A 228 -20.86 28.93 -4.61
N GLY A 229 -21.08 30.16 -5.10
CA GLY A 229 -20.09 31.22 -4.95
C GLY A 229 -18.79 30.94 -5.71
N THR A 230 -17.64 31.16 -5.05
CA THR A 230 -16.30 31.02 -5.68
C THR A 230 -15.58 29.79 -5.15
N ASN A 231 -15.18 28.90 -6.05
CA ASN A 231 -14.31 27.76 -5.73
C ASN A 231 -13.04 27.84 -6.59
N ASN A 232 -11.90 28.08 -5.93
CA ASN A 232 -10.60 28.27 -6.62
C ASN A 232 -9.73 27.01 -6.65
N SER A 233 -10.24 25.86 -6.21
CA SER A 233 -9.48 24.60 -6.21
C SER A 233 -9.24 24.04 -7.62
N ALA A 234 -10.07 24.41 -8.60
CA ALA A 234 -9.92 24.09 -10.00
C ALA A 234 -10.61 25.16 -10.89
N PRO A 235 -10.33 25.19 -12.21
CA PRO A 235 -11.07 26.06 -13.13
C PRO A 235 -12.59 25.85 -13.03
N GLN A 236 -13.38 26.92 -13.17
CA GLN A 236 -14.84 26.86 -12.95
C GLN A 236 -15.55 25.80 -13.81
N ASN A 237 -15.11 25.59 -15.05
CA ASN A 237 -15.67 24.55 -15.91
C ASN A 237 -15.41 23.14 -15.36
N ILE A 238 -14.29 22.92 -14.66
CA ILE A 238 -13.98 21.67 -13.95
C ILE A 238 -14.86 21.53 -12.71
N ILE A 239 -15.03 22.58 -11.90
CA ILE A 239 -15.94 22.57 -10.73
C ILE A 239 -17.36 22.21 -11.15
N ASN A 240 -17.88 22.85 -12.20
CA ASN A 240 -19.20 22.54 -12.73
C ASN A 240 -19.28 21.12 -13.31
N SER A 241 -18.20 20.61 -13.90
CA SER A 241 -18.15 19.23 -14.40
C SER A 241 -18.16 18.21 -13.26
N LEU A 242 -17.43 18.48 -12.17
CA LEU A 242 -17.46 17.65 -10.96
C LEU A 242 -18.87 17.60 -10.36
N TYR A 243 -19.53 18.75 -10.25
CA TYR A 243 -20.91 18.85 -9.76
C TYR A 243 -21.87 18.02 -10.63
N ASN A 244 -21.78 18.14 -11.95
CA ASN A 244 -22.68 17.40 -12.85
C ASN A 244 -22.36 15.90 -12.95
N LEU A 245 -21.14 15.48 -12.61
CA LEU A 245 -20.69 14.09 -12.75
C LEU A 245 -21.16 13.22 -11.59
N SER A 246 -21.07 13.73 -10.35
CA SER A 246 -21.21 12.92 -9.15
C SER A 246 -21.55 13.78 -7.94
N ASP A 247 -22.26 13.21 -6.97
CA ASP A 247 -22.40 13.74 -5.61
C ASP A 247 -21.13 13.56 -4.76
N HIS A 248 -20.15 12.80 -5.24
CA HIS A 248 -18.82 12.65 -4.65
C HIS A 248 -17.71 13.31 -5.46
N LEU A 249 -16.66 13.76 -4.77
CA LEU A 249 -15.44 14.31 -5.36
C LEU A 249 -14.34 13.24 -5.51
N PRO A 250 -13.50 13.31 -6.56
CA PRO A 250 -12.36 12.41 -6.73
C PRO A 250 -11.27 12.61 -5.67
N VAL A 251 -10.87 11.51 -5.03
CA VAL A 251 -9.68 11.47 -4.16
C VAL A 251 -8.47 11.01 -4.96
N ILE A 252 -7.37 11.75 -4.85
CA ILE A 252 -6.16 11.55 -5.65
C ILE A 252 -4.98 11.42 -4.70
N LEU A 253 -4.09 10.45 -4.97
CA LEU A 253 -2.73 10.42 -4.43
C LEU A 253 -1.73 10.12 -5.53
N LYS A 254 -0.45 10.40 -5.29
CA LYS A 254 0.64 10.04 -6.21
C LYS A 254 1.52 8.97 -5.59
N LEU A 255 1.83 7.95 -6.40
CA LEU A 255 2.85 6.96 -6.08
C LEU A 255 4.06 7.17 -6.98
N LYS A 256 5.24 7.05 -6.39
CA LYS A 256 6.50 6.86 -7.11
C LYS A 256 6.75 5.36 -7.23
N VAL A 257 7.13 4.90 -8.42
CA VAL A 257 7.67 3.56 -8.61
C VAL A 257 9.19 3.69 -8.82
N ASN A 258 9.97 3.07 -7.93
CA ASN A 258 11.41 3.04 -8.06
C ASN A 258 11.80 2.03 -9.16
N LYS A 259 12.19 2.58 -10.32
CA LYS A 259 12.79 1.86 -11.43
C LYS A 259 14.22 1.47 -11.08
N GLN A 260 14.42 0.59 -10.10
CA GLN A 260 15.75 0.04 -9.87
C GLN A 260 15.88 -1.22 -10.69
N GLY A 261 16.68 -1.17 -11.76
CA GLY A 261 17.26 -2.40 -12.30
C GLY A 261 18.15 -3.00 -11.21
N ALA A 262 17.77 -4.17 -10.69
CA ALA A 262 18.57 -5.03 -9.81
C ALA A 262 19.61 -4.29 -8.96
N SER A 263 19.18 -3.35 -8.12
CA SER A 263 20.07 -2.75 -7.13
C SER A 263 20.01 -3.62 -5.89
N LEU A 264 21.16 -4.23 -5.57
CA LEU A 264 21.45 -5.07 -4.40
C LEU A 264 21.20 -4.38 -3.05
N GLY A 265 20.60 -3.17 -3.02
CA GLY A 265 20.34 -2.39 -1.81
C GLY A 265 19.07 -2.75 -1.04
N ASN A 266 18.10 -3.45 -1.64
CA ASN A 266 16.81 -3.74 -0.99
C ASN A 266 16.69 -5.17 -0.43
N ILE A 267 17.70 -6.03 -0.60
CA ILE A 267 17.76 -7.35 0.03
C ILE A 267 18.07 -7.23 1.55
N LEU A 268 18.32 -6.02 2.07
CA LEU A 268 18.60 -5.82 3.50
C LEU A 268 17.35 -5.75 4.39
N ASN A 269 16.13 -5.63 3.84
CA ASN A 269 14.90 -5.45 4.65
C ASN A 269 13.89 -6.61 4.58
N THR A 270 14.15 -7.66 3.81
CA THR A 270 13.30 -8.87 3.76
C THR A 270 13.94 -10.06 4.47
N HIS A 271 15.23 -9.99 4.80
CA HIS A 271 15.92 -11.04 5.52
C HIS A 271 16.01 -10.68 7.00
N ASN A 272 15.48 -11.56 7.84
CA ASN A 272 15.43 -11.38 9.28
C ASN A 272 16.80 -11.44 9.97
N LEU A 273 17.90 -11.56 9.22
CA LEU A 273 19.26 -11.74 9.73
C LEU A 273 19.98 -10.40 9.88
N SER A 274 20.30 -10.02 11.12
CA SER A 274 21.09 -8.84 11.45
C SER A 274 22.41 -9.24 12.12
N ILE A 275 23.50 -8.56 11.75
CA ILE A 275 24.84 -8.87 12.24
C ILE A 275 25.52 -7.59 12.73
N LYS A 276 26.09 -7.61 13.94
CA LYS A 276 26.95 -6.53 14.46
C LYS A 276 28.32 -7.10 14.79
N VAL A 277 29.37 -6.60 14.15
CA VAL A 277 30.74 -7.08 14.34
C VAL A 277 31.51 -6.14 15.27
N VAL A 278 32.20 -6.70 16.26
CA VAL A 278 33.17 -5.94 17.06
C VAL A 278 34.46 -5.83 16.25
N ASN A 279 34.81 -4.61 15.85
CA ASN A 279 35.94 -4.31 14.97
C ASN A 279 36.62 -3.03 15.45
N PRO A 280 37.96 -2.94 15.55
CA PRO A 280 38.98 -3.94 15.20
C PRO A 280 38.98 -5.19 16.08
N ILE A 281 39.44 -6.32 15.53
CA ILE A 281 39.65 -7.57 16.25
C ILE A 281 41.12 -7.73 16.67
N THR A 282 41.36 -8.46 17.76
CA THR A 282 42.70 -8.93 18.13
C THR A 282 42.78 -10.43 17.83
N ASN A 283 42.89 -11.29 18.86
CA ASN A 283 42.94 -12.74 18.69
C ASN A 283 41.57 -13.39 18.60
N ASN A 284 40.49 -12.65 18.84
CA ASN A 284 39.13 -13.18 18.84
C ASN A 284 38.22 -12.30 17.99
N LEU A 285 37.50 -12.91 17.06
CA LEU A 285 36.43 -12.27 16.32
C LEU A 285 35.14 -12.46 17.12
N LYS A 286 34.62 -11.37 17.68
CA LYS A 286 33.33 -11.32 18.37
C LYS A 286 32.29 -10.62 17.49
N PHE A 287 31.14 -11.26 17.30
CA PHE A 287 30.02 -10.64 16.61
C PHE A 287 28.68 -11.14 17.16
N TYR A 288 27.66 -10.34 16.96
CA TYR A 288 26.29 -10.59 17.37
C TYR A 288 25.51 -10.96 16.12
N ILE A 289 24.76 -12.05 16.18
CA ILE A 289 23.77 -12.42 15.16
C ILE A 289 22.40 -12.32 15.81
N SER A 290 21.43 -11.71 15.13
CA SER A 290 20.02 -11.84 15.48
C SER A 290 19.18 -12.24 14.26
N SER A 291 18.27 -13.19 14.48
CA SER A 291 17.28 -13.63 13.50
C SER A 291 15.92 -13.83 14.16
N SER A 292 14.83 -13.56 13.45
CA SER A 292 13.47 -13.87 13.91
C SER A 292 13.04 -15.31 13.62
N ILE A 293 13.88 -16.09 12.92
CA ILE A 293 13.65 -17.51 12.61
C ILE A 293 14.92 -18.34 12.87
N ASN A 294 14.73 -19.61 13.23
CA ASN A 294 15.83 -20.58 13.34
C ASN A 294 16.39 -20.85 11.93
N SER A 295 17.71 -20.84 11.79
CA SER A 295 18.36 -21.05 10.48
C SER A 295 19.75 -21.67 10.63
N LYS A 296 20.19 -22.39 9.59
CA LYS A 296 21.60 -22.78 9.44
C LYS A 296 22.35 -21.65 8.77
N LEU A 297 23.47 -21.25 9.36
CA LEU A 297 24.33 -20.20 8.83
C LEU A 297 25.71 -20.75 8.53
N ARG A 298 26.26 -20.37 7.39
CA ARG A 298 27.65 -20.61 7.02
C ARG A 298 28.45 -19.33 7.25
N ILE A 299 29.37 -19.37 8.19
CA ILE A 299 30.32 -18.30 8.49
C ILE A 299 31.60 -18.56 7.71
N GLU A 300 32.10 -17.55 7.01
CA GLU A 300 33.32 -17.61 6.21
C GLU A 300 34.18 -16.37 6.50
N VAL A 301 35.50 -16.56 6.58
CA VAL A 301 36.44 -15.44 6.59
C VAL A 301 37.37 -15.53 5.40
N ILE A 302 37.45 -14.45 4.66
CA ILE A 302 38.06 -14.37 3.34
C ILE A 302 39.10 -13.25 3.36
N SER A 303 40.28 -13.50 2.79
CA SER A 303 41.32 -12.48 2.64
C SER A 303 40.93 -11.44 1.57
N ILE A 304 41.66 -10.32 1.51
CA ILE A 304 41.44 -9.29 0.48
C ILE A 304 41.64 -9.77 -0.96
N ILE A 305 42.37 -10.87 -1.17
CA ILE A 305 42.58 -11.48 -2.49
C ILE A 305 41.56 -12.61 -2.77
N GLY A 306 40.56 -12.79 -1.91
CA GLY A 306 39.50 -13.79 -2.10
C GLY A 306 39.83 -15.19 -1.59
N GLN A 307 40.93 -15.38 -0.86
CA GLN A 307 41.27 -16.69 -0.30
C GLN A 307 40.41 -16.98 0.93
N LEU A 308 39.74 -18.14 0.96
CA LEU A 308 39.03 -18.62 2.14
C LEU A 308 40.03 -19.04 3.23
N LEU A 309 39.95 -18.40 4.39
CA LEU A 309 40.84 -18.63 5.54
C LEU A 309 40.16 -19.43 6.65
N PHE A 310 38.83 -19.30 6.76
CA PHE A 310 38.03 -19.99 7.76
C PHE A 310 36.62 -20.23 7.22
N ALA A 311 36.02 -21.38 7.57
CA ALA A 311 34.61 -21.64 7.33
C ALA A 311 34.02 -22.56 8.41
N GLU A 312 32.83 -22.24 8.89
CA GLU A 312 32.08 -23.06 9.85
C GLU A 312 30.57 -22.94 9.59
N ASN A 313 29.84 -24.04 9.81
CA ASN A 313 28.38 -24.02 9.79
C ASN A 313 27.86 -24.03 11.22
N ILE A 314 26.99 -23.08 11.56
CA ILE A 314 26.33 -23.00 12.86
C ILE A 314 24.81 -23.12 12.71
N TYR A 315 24.16 -23.59 13.76
CA TYR A 315 22.72 -23.47 13.92
C TYR A 315 22.44 -22.26 14.77
N HIS A 316 21.69 -21.31 14.23
CA HIS A 316 21.25 -20.12 14.96
C HIS A 316 19.76 -20.26 15.29
N ALA A 317 19.43 -20.08 16.56
CA ALA A 317 18.06 -20.02 17.04
C ALA A 317 17.52 -18.59 17.02
N SER A 318 16.20 -18.41 17.04
CA SER A 318 15.52 -17.12 16.88
C SER A 318 15.65 -16.16 18.08
N TYR A 319 16.89 -15.83 18.46
CA TYR A 319 17.25 -14.86 19.49
C TYR A 319 18.63 -14.24 19.18
N GLU A 320 19.01 -13.17 19.87
CA GLU A 320 20.35 -12.58 19.71
C GLU A 320 21.42 -13.48 20.33
N GLU A 321 22.37 -13.93 19.51
CA GLU A 321 23.45 -14.84 19.91
C GLU A 321 24.81 -14.16 19.71
N ILE A 322 25.73 -14.38 20.66
CA ILE A 322 27.10 -13.91 20.58
C ILE A 322 27.97 -15.06 20.08
N ILE A 323 28.59 -14.88 18.92
CA ILE A 323 29.60 -15.80 18.40
C ILE A 323 30.99 -15.25 18.69
N ASN A 324 31.86 -16.13 19.15
CA ASN A 324 33.25 -15.82 19.45
C ASN A 324 34.17 -16.86 18.81
N LEU A 325 34.95 -16.44 17.82
CA LEU A 325 35.85 -17.31 17.07
C LEU A 325 37.31 -16.96 17.39
N ASN A 326 38.11 -17.98 17.69
CA ASN A 326 39.54 -17.81 17.95
C ASN A 326 40.32 -17.65 16.65
N PHE A 327 40.81 -16.44 16.42
CA PHE A 327 41.59 -16.02 15.24
C PHE A 327 43.05 -15.72 15.59
N SER A 328 43.58 -16.26 16.69
CA SER A 328 44.98 -16.09 17.10
C SER A 328 45.99 -16.46 16.00
N SER A 329 45.65 -17.42 15.14
CA SER A 329 46.51 -17.90 14.05
C SER A 329 46.54 -17.02 12.79
N LEU A 330 45.63 -16.04 12.66
CA LEU A 330 45.63 -15.13 11.52
C LEU A 330 46.65 -14.00 11.73
N GLU A 331 47.33 -13.57 10.68
CA GLU A 331 48.19 -12.37 10.76
C GLU A 331 47.34 -11.08 10.86
N SER A 332 47.95 -10.00 11.37
CA SER A 332 47.33 -8.68 11.35
C SER A 332 47.08 -8.23 9.92
N GLY A 333 45.89 -7.68 9.66
CA GLY A 333 45.49 -7.38 8.29
C GLY A 333 43.99 -7.18 8.12
N LEU A 334 43.60 -7.01 6.86
CA LEU A 334 42.20 -6.81 6.48
C LEU A 334 41.58 -8.10 5.96
N PHE A 335 40.37 -8.39 6.40
CA PHE A 335 39.60 -9.56 5.98
C PHE A 335 38.12 -9.20 5.77
N PHE A 336 37.39 -10.12 5.16
CA PHE A 336 35.94 -10.08 5.01
C PHE A 336 35.32 -11.23 5.79
N LEU A 337 34.42 -10.92 6.71
CA LEU A 337 33.51 -11.88 7.33
C LEU A 337 32.26 -11.98 6.46
N LYS A 338 31.97 -13.15 5.91
CA LYS A 338 30.76 -13.44 5.14
C LYS A 338 29.92 -14.45 5.91
N ILE A 339 28.62 -14.18 6.04
CA ILE A 339 27.65 -15.07 6.68
C ILE A 339 26.55 -15.34 5.67
N THR A 340 26.29 -16.61 5.38
CA THR A 340 25.32 -17.05 4.37
C THR A 340 24.25 -17.94 5.02
N ASP A 341 22.98 -17.70 4.76
CA ASP A 341 21.88 -18.56 5.21
C ASP A 341 21.64 -19.75 4.27
N GLU A 342 20.75 -20.66 4.68
CA GLU A 342 20.38 -21.85 3.91
C GLU A 342 19.68 -21.55 2.57
N ASN A 343 19.12 -20.34 2.42
CA ASN A 343 18.50 -19.86 1.18
C ASN A 343 19.51 -19.19 0.24
N GLY A 344 20.79 -19.14 0.63
CA GLY A 344 21.87 -18.55 -0.15
C GLY A 344 22.01 -17.04 -0.01
N PHE A 345 21.23 -16.39 0.86
CA PHE A 345 21.40 -14.98 1.16
C PHE A 345 22.66 -14.78 2.02
N SER A 346 23.51 -13.81 1.64
CA SER A 346 24.77 -13.57 2.34
C SER A 346 24.99 -12.11 2.71
N ILE A 347 25.42 -11.87 3.95
CA ILE A 347 25.88 -10.56 4.45
C ILE A 347 27.40 -10.61 4.59
N SER A 348 28.10 -9.54 4.19
CA SER A 348 29.55 -9.43 4.33
C SER A 348 29.95 -8.17 5.11
N HIS A 349 30.89 -8.31 6.05
CA HIS A 349 31.47 -7.22 6.85
C HIS A 349 32.99 -7.19 6.69
N LYS A 350 33.54 -5.98 6.54
CA LYS A 350 34.99 -5.75 6.55
C LYS A 350 35.50 -5.76 8.00
N ILE A 351 36.50 -6.58 8.29
CA ILE A 351 37.13 -6.68 9.61
C ILE A 351 38.63 -6.37 9.52
N LEU A 352 39.15 -5.68 10.53
CA LEU A 352 40.56 -5.33 10.68
C LEU A 352 41.11 -6.05 11.89
N LYS A 353 42.11 -6.91 11.70
CA LYS A 353 42.90 -7.49 12.78
C LYS A 353 44.11 -6.60 13.06
N LEU A 354 44.23 -6.14 14.30
CA LEU A 354 45.39 -5.40 14.80
C LEU A 354 46.50 -6.35 15.24
#